data_AF-A0A931R7G3-F1
#
_entry.id   AF-A0A931R7G3-F1
#
_cell.length_a   1.000
_cell.length_b   1.000
_cell.length_c   1.000
_cell.angle_alpha   90.00
_cell.angle_beta   90.00
_cell.angle_gamma   90.00
#
_symmetry.space_group_name_H-M   'P 1'
#
loop_
_entity.id
_entity.type
_entity.pdbx_description
1 polymer ?
#
loop_
_entity_poly.entity_id
_entity_poly.type
_entity_poly.pdbx_seq_one_letter_code
_entity_poly.pdbx_strand_id
1 'polypeptide(L)'
;MRRCVYCGERSGLWARACADCKKLLARVEELRGRVGYGEFLDGLERTGVAKEKILVFLKADPHGTGSVQDQVTAEMTSELMKVMGIPGRQTAQEVKHIRSKIDEEPE
;
A
#
# COMPACT_ATOMS: atom_id res chain seq x y z
N MET A 1 -12.17 -22.86 -0.21
CA MET A 1 -12.00 -21.40 -0.10
C MET A 1 -10.51 -21.11 -0.07
N ARG A 2 -10.04 -20.14 -0.87
CA ARG A 2 -8.66 -19.66 -0.78
C ARG A 2 -8.56 -18.58 0.30
N ARG A 3 -7.34 -18.21 0.67
CA ARG A 3 -7.09 -17.04 1.53
C ARG A 3 -6.83 -15.82 0.65
N CYS A 4 -7.33 -14.67 1.08
CA CYS A 4 -7.05 -13.39 0.47
C CYS A 4 -5.56 -13.08 0.59
N VAL A 5 -4.91 -12.72 -0.51
CA VAL A 5 -3.47 -12.39 -0.53
C VAL A 5 -3.13 -11.10 0.21
N TYR A 6 -4.14 -10.29 0.56
CA TYR A 6 -3.96 -9.02 1.25
C TYR A 6 -4.24 -9.09 2.75
N CYS A 7 -5.33 -9.74 3.17
CA CYS A 7 -5.72 -9.80 4.58
C CYS A 7 -5.72 -11.20 5.19
N GLY A 8 -5.45 -12.25 4.41
CA GLY A 8 -5.46 -13.64 4.87
C GLY A 8 -6.85 -14.22 5.16
N GLU A 9 -7.93 -13.43 5.11
CA GLU A 9 -9.29 -13.91 5.31
C GLU A 9 -9.78 -14.82 4.17
N ARG A 10 -10.90 -15.51 4.39
CA ARG A 10 -11.51 -16.37 3.37
C ARG A 10 -11.90 -15.55 2.15
N SER A 11 -11.43 -15.99 0.98
CA SER A 11 -11.85 -15.50 -0.32
C SER A 11 -12.64 -16.57 -1.07
N GLY A 12 -13.45 -16.13 -2.04
CA GLY A 12 -14.16 -17.03 -2.95
C GLY A 12 -13.21 -18.03 -3.61
N LEU A 13 -13.71 -19.19 -4.05
CA LEU A 13 -12.87 -20.33 -4.48
C LEU A 13 -11.81 -19.98 -5.53
N TRP A 14 -12.06 -18.95 -6.35
CA TRP A 14 -11.16 -18.50 -7.41
C TRP A 14 -10.63 -17.06 -7.21
N ALA A 15 -11.05 -16.36 -6.16
CA ALA A 15 -10.71 -14.96 -5.95
C ALA A 15 -9.40 -14.81 -5.16
N ARG A 16 -8.45 -14.01 -5.67
CA ARG A 16 -7.21 -13.65 -4.95
C ARG A 16 -7.45 -12.65 -3.81
N ALA A 17 -8.49 -11.82 -3.92
CA ALA A 17 -8.88 -10.82 -2.93
C ALA A 17 -10.30 -11.04 -2.42
N CYS A 18 -10.53 -10.81 -1.11
CA CYS A 18 -11.88 -10.77 -0.53
C CYS A 18 -12.63 -9.49 -0.96
N ALA A 19 -13.93 -9.41 -0.67
CA ALA A 19 -14.77 -8.27 -1.08
C ALA A 19 -14.23 -6.92 -0.54
N ASP A 20 -13.80 -6.88 0.71
CA ASP A 20 -13.26 -5.66 1.32
C ASP A 20 -11.93 -5.26 0.71
N CYS A 21 -10.99 -6.20 0.52
CA CYS A 21 -9.73 -5.88 -0.14
C CYS A 21 -9.92 -5.47 -1.61
N LYS A 22 -10.99 -5.91 -2.28
CA LYS A 22 -11.34 -5.38 -3.61
C LYS A 22 -11.81 -3.92 -3.55
N LYS A 23 -12.62 -3.55 -2.55
CA LYS A 23 -13.02 -2.16 -2.33
C LYS A 23 -11.81 -1.28 -2.04
N LEU A 24 -10.91 -1.76 -1.17
CA LEU A 24 -9.66 -1.06 -0.86
C LEU A 24 -8.79 -0.91 -2.10
N LEU A 25 -8.61 -1.95 -2.92
CA LEU A 25 -7.84 -1.86 -4.16
C LEU A 25 -8.41 -0.82 -5.14
N ALA A 26 -9.71 -0.84 -5.38
CA ALA A 26 -10.35 0.15 -6.24
C ALA A 26 -10.11 1.57 -5.71
N ARG A 27 -10.19 1.75 -4.39
CA ARG A 27 -9.93 3.03 -3.74
C ARG A 27 -8.47 3.46 -3.82
N VAL A 28 -7.54 2.51 -3.71
CA VAL A 28 -6.11 2.77 -3.92
C VAL A 28 -5.90 3.27 -5.35
N GLU A 29 -6.43 2.59 -6.37
CA GLU A 29 -6.30 3.01 -7.77
C GLU A 29 -6.86 4.42 -8.03
N GLU A 30 -7.96 4.79 -7.38
CA GLU A 30 -8.55 6.14 -7.49
C GLU A 30 -7.68 7.25 -6.89
N LEU A 31 -7.05 6.99 -5.74
CA LEU A 31 -6.37 8.01 -4.93
C LEU A 31 -4.87 8.09 -5.19
N ARG A 32 -4.27 6.97 -5.60
CA ARG A 32 -2.83 6.82 -5.79
C ARG A 32 -2.29 7.84 -6.79
N GLY A 33 -1.24 8.57 -6.39
CA GLY A 33 -0.62 9.63 -7.17
C GLY A 33 -1.46 10.92 -7.31
N ARG A 34 -2.63 11.02 -6.66
CA ARG A 34 -3.53 12.19 -6.75
C ARG A 34 -3.68 12.96 -5.45
N VAL A 35 -3.46 12.30 -4.31
CA VAL A 35 -3.68 12.88 -2.98
C VAL A 35 -2.48 12.61 -2.07
N GLY A 36 -2.37 13.38 -0.99
CA GLY A 36 -1.35 13.15 0.04
C GLY A 36 -1.60 11.87 0.86
N TYR A 37 -0.61 11.41 1.62
CA TYR A 37 -0.72 10.17 2.40
C TYR A 37 -1.84 10.22 3.46
N GLY A 38 -2.06 11.38 4.09
CA GLY A 38 -3.18 11.56 5.03
C GLY A 38 -4.53 11.42 4.35
N GLU A 39 -4.74 12.14 3.23
CA GLU A 39 -5.97 12.05 2.43
C GLU A 39 -6.19 10.66 1.82
N PHE A 40 -5.11 9.95 1.51
CA PHE A 40 -5.15 8.56 1.08
C PHE A 40 -5.70 7.65 2.18
N LEU A 41 -5.21 7.78 3.42
CA LEU A 41 -5.73 7.03 4.57
C LEU A 41 -7.19 7.38 4.85
N ASP A 42 -7.56 8.66 4.84
CA ASP A 42 -8.95 9.11 4.99
C ASP A 42 -9.85 8.49 3.89
N GLY A 43 -9.33 8.41 2.66
CA GLY A 43 -10.02 7.81 1.53
C GLY A 43 -10.27 6.31 1.68
N LEU A 44 -9.33 5.58 2.29
CA LEU A 44 -9.51 4.17 2.66
C LEU A 44 -10.50 3.99 3.81
N GLU A 45 -10.46 4.84 4.83
CA GLU A 45 -11.42 4.79 5.95
C GLU A 45 -12.86 5.03 5.45
N ARG A 46 -13.07 5.91 4.47
CA ARG A 46 -14.38 6.15 3.82
C ARG A 46 -14.95 4.94 3.07
N THR A 47 -14.19 3.86 2.87
CA THR A 47 -14.72 2.62 2.27
C THR A 47 -15.61 1.82 3.23
N GLY A 48 -15.61 2.18 4.52
CA GLY A 48 -16.34 1.48 5.57
C GLY A 48 -15.72 0.14 5.97
N VAL A 49 -14.51 -0.17 5.49
CA VAL A 49 -13.74 -1.34 5.92
C VAL A 49 -13.15 -1.07 7.30
N ALA A 50 -13.16 -2.08 8.18
CA ALA A 50 -12.61 -1.96 9.52
C ALA A 50 -11.14 -1.52 9.51
N LYS A 51 -10.77 -0.62 10.43
CA LYS A 51 -9.45 -0.01 10.49
C LYS A 51 -8.33 -1.05 10.62
N GLU A 52 -8.55 -2.07 11.44
CA GLU A 52 -7.60 -3.17 11.65
C GLU A 52 -7.31 -3.90 10.33
N LYS A 53 -8.34 -4.08 9.51
CA LYS A 53 -8.23 -4.73 8.19
C LYS A 53 -7.54 -3.84 7.17
N ILE A 54 -7.76 -2.52 7.22
CA ILE A 54 -7.01 -1.55 6.41
C ILE A 54 -5.52 -1.63 6.74
N LEU A 55 -5.15 -1.69 8.02
CA LEU A 55 -3.75 -1.81 8.44
C LEU A 55 -3.09 -3.11 7.95
N VAL A 56 -3.81 -4.24 8.01
CA VAL A 56 -3.31 -5.50 7.46
C VAL A 56 -3.14 -5.41 5.93
N PHE A 57 -4.13 -4.83 5.24
CA PHE A 57 -4.08 -4.61 3.80
C PHE A 57 -2.89 -3.73 3.38
N LEU A 58 -2.61 -2.64 4.10
CA LEU A 58 -1.50 -1.73 3.80
C LEU A 58 -0.14 -2.39 3.91
N LYS A 59 0.01 -3.34 4.85
CA LYS A 59 1.24 -4.12 5.07
C LYS A 59 1.39 -5.31 4.11
N ALA A 60 0.37 -5.63 3.32
CA ALA A 60 0.42 -6.74 2.40
C ALA A 60 1.47 -6.50 1.30
N ASP A 61 2.23 -7.55 0.98
CA ASP A 61 3.18 -7.59 -0.13
C ASP A 61 2.79 -8.73 -1.09
N PRO A 62 1.67 -8.61 -1.82
CA PRO A 62 1.12 -9.70 -2.64
C PRO A 62 1.97 -10.02 -3.88
N HIS A 63 2.88 -9.11 -4.26
CA HIS A 63 3.69 -9.21 -5.47
C HIS A 63 5.20 -9.30 -5.18
N GLY A 64 5.63 -9.21 -3.92
CA GLY A 64 7.05 -9.21 -3.54
C GLY A 64 7.79 -7.91 -3.90
N THR A 65 7.08 -6.91 -4.41
CA THR A 65 7.61 -5.61 -4.85
C THR A 65 7.55 -4.55 -3.76
N GLY A 66 7.15 -4.93 -2.54
CA GLY A 66 6.98 -4.04 -1.40
C GLY A 66 5.52 -3.86 -1.02
N SER A 67 5.36 -3.33 0.20
CA SER A 67 4.15 -2.73 0.77
C SER A 67 3.08 -2.27 -0.19
N VAL A 68 1.78 -2.47 0.04
CA VAL A 68 0.80 -1.51 -0.54
C VAL A 68 1.15 -0.09 -0.08
N GLN A 69 1.55 0.07 1.19
CA GLN A 69 2.04 1.35 1.71
C GLN A 69 3.35 1.80 1.03
N ASP A 70 4.36 0.92 0.92
CA ASP A 70 5.65 1.27 0.30
C ASP A 70 5.48 1.71 -1.17
N GLN A 71 4.56 1.05 -1.88
CA GLN A 71 4.20 1.35 -3.26
C GLN A 71 3.54 2.72 -3.43
N VAL A 72 2.64 3.11 -2.51
CA VAL A 72 2.00 4.43 -2.52
C VAL A 72 3.00 5.52 -2.14
N THR A 73 3.84 5.29 -1.13
CA THR A 73 4.88 6.23 -0.70
C THR A 73 5.92 6.48 -1.79
N ALA A 74 6.40 5.42 -2.46
CA ALA A 74 7.41 5.55 -3.52
C ALA A 74 6.91 6.39 -4.71
N GLU A 75 5.64 6.26 -5.08
CA GLU A 75 5.05 7.09 -6.13
C GLU A 75 4.90 8.54 -5.70
N MET A 76 4.51 8.82 -4.46
CA MET A 76 4.46 10.19 -3.95
C MET A 76 5.84 10.86 -3.99
N THR A 77 6.88 10.16 -3.53
CA THR A 77 8.27 10.65 -3.62
C THR A 77 8.66 10.93 -5.07
N SER A 78 8.25 10.05 -6.00
CA SER A 78 8.54 10.22 -7.43
C SER A 78 7.81 11.43 -8.04
N GLU A 79 6.56 11.70 -7.66
CA GLU A 79 5.82 12.88 -8.11
C GLU A 79 6.38 14.19 -7.55
N LEU A 80 6.78 14.22 -6.27
CA LEU A 80 7.49 15.38 -5.68
C LEU A 80 8.83 15.63 -6.38
N MET A 81 9.60 14.58 -6.68
CA MET A 81 10.87 14.71 -7.39
C MET A 81 10.70 15.19 -8.84
N LYS A 82 9.65 14.76 -9.55
CA LYS A 82 9.28 15.29 -10.86
C LYS A 82 8.94 16.78 -10.79
N VAL A 83 8.15 17.20 -9.80
CA VAL A 83 7.80 18.62 -9.59
C VAL A 83 9.05 19.46 -9.28
N MET A 84 10.06 18.88 -8.63
CA MET A 84 11.34 19.53 -8.33
C MET A 84 12.41 19.38 -9.43
N GLY A 85 12.11 18.74 -10.57
CA GLY A 85 13.04 18.57 -11.69
C GLY A 85 14.19 17.58 -11.45
N ILE A 86 14.07 16.71 -10.44
CA ILE A 86 15.09 15.71 -10.08
C ILE A 86 14.67 14.36 -10.69
N PRO A 87 15.54 13.66 -11.44
CA PRO A 87 15.19 12.39 -12.08
C PRO A 87 14.85 11.33 -11.02
N GLY A 88 13.55 11.06 -10.88
CA GLY A 88 12.99 10.14 -9.89
C GLY A 88 13.39 8.69 -10.15
N ARG A 89 14.34 8.19 -9.34
CA ARG A 89 14.56 6.76 -9.12
C ARG A 89 14.67 6.52 -7.63
N GLN A 90 13.52 6.45 -6.96
CA GLN A 90 13.41 5.64 -5.75
C GLN A 90 12.31 4.61 -5.99
N THR A 91 12.75 3.39 -6.21
CA THR A 91 11.92 2.22 -6.42
C THR A 91 11.35 1.74 -5.07
N ALA A 92 10.21 1.05 -5.09
CA ALA A 92 9.61 0.49 -3.88
C ALA A 92 10.55 -0.46 -3.11
N GLN A 93 11.51 -1.09 -3.80
CA GLN A 93 12.56 -1.91 -3.19
C GLN A 93 13.56 -1.09 -2.36
N GLU A 94 13.93 0.12 -2.81
CA GLU A 94 14.83 1.00 -2.06
C GLU A 94 14.16 1.53 -0.78
N VAL A 95 12.86 1.84 -0.85
CA VAL A 95 12.07 2.24 0.33
C VAL A 95 11.97 1.10 1.35
N LYS A 96 11.72 -0.14 0.90
CA LYS A 96 11.72 -1.34 1.76
C LYS A 96 13.06 -1.53 2.47
N HIS A 97 14.17 -1.28 1.78
CA HIS A 97 15.51 -1.43 2.35
C HIS A 97 15.88 -0.33 3.36
N ILE A 98 15.38 0.90 3.17
CA ILE A 98 15.54 1.98 4.15
C ILE A 98 14.76 1.66 5.43
N ARG A 99 13.52 1.19 5.30
CA ARG A 99 12.68 0.83 6.45
C ARG A 99 13.30 -0.29 7.29
N SER A 100 13.85 -1.32 6.64
CA SER A 100 14.51 -2.43 7.36
C SER A 100 15.74 -1.97 8.16
N LYS A 101 16.48 -0.98 7.67
CA LYS A 101 17.66 -0.45 8.38
C LYS A 101 17.31 0.43 9.58
N ILE A 102 16.17 1.11 9.53
CA ILE A 102 15.67 1.92 10.66
C ILE A 102 15.11 1.02 11.77
N ASP A 103 14.57 -0.15 11.42
CA ASP A 103 14.11 -1.15 12.38
C ASP A 103 15.25 -1.97 13.03
N GLU A 104 16.49 -1.90 12.50
CA GLU A 104 17.67 -2.67 12.94
C GLU A 104 18.61 -1.92 13.91
N GLU A 105 18.23 -0.73 14.40
CA GLU A 105 18.89 -0.10 15.56
C GLU A 105 18.05 -0.25 16.84
N PRO A 106 18.19 -1.34 17.60
CA PRO A 106 18.15 -1.29 19.04
C PRO A 106 19.56 -1.04 19.60
N GLU A 107 19.67 -0.08 20.51
CA GLU A 107 20.83 0.14 21.39
C GLU A 107 21.33 -1.14 22.07
#